data_AF-A0A2E8VNL4-F1
#
_entry.id   AF-A0A2E8VNL4-F1
#
_cell.length_a   1.000
_cell.length_b   1.000
_cell.length_c   1.000
_cell.angle_alpha   90.00
_cell.angle_beta   90.00
_cell.angle_gamma   90.00
#
_symmetry.space_group_name_H-M   'P 1'
#
loop_
_entity.id
_entity.type
_entity.pdbx_description
1 polymer ?
#
loop_
_entity_poly.entity_id
_entity_poly.type
_entity_poly.pdbx_seq_one_letter_code
_entity_poly.pdbx_strand_id
1 'polypeptide(L)'
;MPQFPSVDWFDAVRDVFNNDEAYHGAGGGACDTRFGIVVGKQYFRIVMEGLECTSATSIRKKDLAELDFYLEMEPALWRGMIENIAENGSANLDYTLNTLDLDRPERLAKSVSGDQYKEDLFFRYNQTLQFYFDASARIETTF
;
A
#
# COMPACT_ATOMS: atom_id res chain seq x y z
N MET A 1 -1.86 17.76 -9.40
CA MET A 1 -2.52 16.62 -8.75
C MET A 1 -1.92 15.35 -9.33
N PRO A 2 -1.29 14.49 -8.52
CA PRO A 2 -0.78 13.22 -9.00
C PRO A 2 -1.93 12.28 -9.42
N GLN A 3 -1.72 11.48 -10.46
CA GLN A 3 -2.69 10.51 -10.95
C GLN A 3 -2.46 9.14 -10.30
N PHE A 4 -3.48 8.56 -9.69
CA PHE A 4 -3.44 7.19 -9.19
C PHE A 4 -3.83 6.19 -10.30
N PRO A 5 -3.07 5.09 -10.49
CA PRO A 5 -1.76 4.81 -9.89
C PRO A 5 -0.62 5.35 -10.76
N SER A 6 0.38 5.99 -10.14
CA SER A 6 1.63 6.41 -10.79
C SER A 6 2.74 6.52 -9.76
N VAL A 7 4.00 6.53 -10.23
CA VAL A 7 5.16 6.75 -9.34
C VAL A 7 5.02 8.10 -8.63
N ASP A 8 4.67 9.16 -9.37
CA ASP A 8 4.46 10.50 -8.82
C ASP A 8 3.40 10.53 -7.70
N TRP A 9 2.37 9.68 -7.79
CA TRP A 9 1.36 9.55 -6.73
C TRP A 9 1.93 8.86 -5.49
N PHE A 10 2.63 7.74 -5.65
CA PHE A 10 3.26 7.05 -4.53
C PHE A 10 4.36 7.87 -3.85
N ASP A 11 5.11 8.66 -4.63
CA ASP A 11 6.08 9.62 -4.11
C ASP A 11 5.41 10.75 -3.34
N ALA A 12 4.26 11.28 -3.81
CA ALA A 12 3.50 12.28 -3.07
C ALA A 12 2.96 11.73 -1.73
N VAL A 13 2.46 10.48 -1.72
CA VAL A 13 2.03 9.81 -0.48
C VAL A 13 3.20 9.57 0.46
N ARG A 14 4.35 9.11 -0.08
CA ARG A 14 5.59 8.95 0.68
C ARG A 14 5.99 10.24 1.38
N ASP A 15 5.99 11.35 0.65
CA ASP A 15 6.41 12.64 1.19
C ASP A 15 5.50 13.08 2.35
N VAL A 16 4.20 12.79 2.31
CA VAL A 16 3.30 13.02 3.44
C VAL A 16 3.62 12.07 4.59
N PHE A 17 3.68 10.76 4.32
CA PHE A 17 3.88 9.73 5.32
C PHE A 17 5.17 9.94 6.11
N ASN A 18 6.30 10.18 5.43
CA ASN A 18 7.61 10.36 6.07
C ASN A 18 7.70 11.65 6.90
N ASN A 19 6.91 12.69 6.59
CA ASN A 19 6.97 13.98 7.28
C ASN A 19 5.96 14.11 8.45
N ASP A 20 5.10 13.12 8.67
CA ASP A 20 4.11 13.13 9.75
C ASP A 20 4.40 12.01 10.76
N GLU A 21 5.02 12.38 11.88
CA GLU A 21 5.39 11.45 12.96
C GLU A 21 4.18 10.71 13.56
N ALA A 22 2.94 11.19 13.35
CA ALA A 22 1.74 10.48 13.80
C ALA A 22 1.63 9.08 13.17
N TYR A 23 2.15 8.89 11.96
CA TYR A 23 2.16 7.59 11.28
C TYR A 23 3.27 6.64 11.76
N HIS A 24 4.24 7.15 12.53
CA HIS A 24 5.33 6.36 13.09
C HIS A 24 5.02 5.84 14.51
N GLY A 25 3.87 6.22 15.06
CA GLY A 25 3.36 5.80 16.38
C GLY A 25 1.99 5.10 16.31
N ALA A 26 1.26 5.06 17.43
CA ALA A 26 -0.15 4.63 17.51
C ALA A 26 -0.47 3.22 16.92
N GLY A 27 0.48 2.28 17.02
CA GLY A 27 0.33 0.92 16.51
C GLY A 27 1.01 0.67 15.16
N GLY A 28 1.44 1.74 14.47
CA GLY A 28 2.47 1.68 13.44
C GLY A 28 3.86 1.55 14.06
N GLY A 29 4.83 1.19 13.23
CA GLY A 29 6.22 1.04 13.66
C GLY A 29 7.15 0.62 12.53
N ALA A 30 8.36 0.22 12.90
CA ALA A 30 9.40 -0.15 11.95
C ALA A 30 8.92 -1.22 10.97
N CYS A 31 9.05 -0.93 9.68
CA CYS A 31 8.59 -1.72 8.56
C CYS A 31 9.73 -1.87 7.56
N ASP A 32 10.26 -3.08 7.44
CA ASP A 32 11.33 -3.41 6.51
C ASP A 32 10.79 -4.41 5.49
N THR A 33 10.32 -3.91 4.35
CA THR A 33 9.77 -4.76 3.29
C THR A 33 9.83 -4.10 1.92
N ARG A 34 9.93 -4.93 0.89
CA ARG A 34 9.77 -4.54 -0.51
C ARG A 34 8.52 -5.20 -1.03
N PHE A 35 7.45 -4.42 -1.21
CA PHE A 35 6.15 -4.95 -1.59
C PHE A 35 5.65 -4.34 -2.90
N GLY A 36 4.81 -5.12 -3.59
CA GLY A 36 4.24 -4.75 -4.87
C GLY A 36 2.86 -4.14 -4.75
N ILE A 37 2.53 -3.20 -5.61
CA ILE A 37 1.16 -2.74 -5.85
C ILE A 37 0.76 -3.13 -7.26
N VAL A 38 -0.35 -3.87 -7.37
CA VAL A 38 -0.90 -4.31 -8.66
C VAL A 38 -2.26 -3.66 -8.87
N VAL A 39 -2.34 -2.83 -9.92
CA VAL A 39 -3.58 -2.16 -10.34
C VAL A 39 -3.84 -2.49 -11.81
N GLY A 40 -4.66 -3.50 -12.06
CA GLY A 40 -4.90 -4.02 -13.41
C GLY A 40 -3.61 -4.53 -14.06
N LYS A 41 -3.08 -3.80 -15.05
CA LYS A 41 -1.83 -4.16 -15.76
C LYS A 41 -0.63 -3.30 -15.36
N GLN A 42 -0.77 -2.51 -14.30
CA GLN A 42 0.27 -1.62 -13.79
C GLN A 42 0.87 -2.22 -12.51
N TYR A 43 2.20 -2.19 -12.43
CA TYR A 43 2.96 -2.82 -11.37
C TYR A 43 3.95 -1.82 -10.79
N PHE A 44 3.94 -1.70 -9.47
CA PHE A 44 4.83 -0.81 -8.74
C PHE A 44 5.50 -1.58 -7.61
N ARG A 45 6.73 -1.19 -7.27
CA ARG A 45 7.43 -1.62 -6.06
C ARG A 45 7.51 -0.42 -5.12
N ILE A 46 7.11 -0.65 -3.89
CA ILE A 46 7.29 0.25 -2.76
C ILE A 46 8.32 -0.38 -1.82
N VAL A 47 9.20 0.44 -1.26
CA VAL A 47 10.22 0.00 -0.30
C VAL A 47 10.03 0.77 0.99
N MET A 48 9.83 0.03 2.08
CA MET A 48 9.81 0.54 3.45
C MET A 48 11.11 0.11 4.13
N GLU A 49 11.78 1.04 4.81
CA GLU A 49 12.97 0.76 5.63
C GLU A 49 12.88 1.56 6.93
N GLY A 50 12.93 0.87 8.08
CA GLY A 50 12.70 1.50 9.37
C GLY A 50 11.33 2.17 9.45
N LEU A 51 11.29 3.48 9.68
CA LEU A 51 10.04 4.23 9.79
C LEU A 51 9.60 4.90 8.48
N GLU A 52 10.38 4.79 7.42
CA GLU A 52 10.17 5.57 6.20
C GLU A 52 9.80 4.68 5.01
N CYS A 53 8.98 5.23 4.11
CA CYS A 53 8.93 4.77 2.73
C CYS A 53 10.11 5.39 1.97
N THR A 54 11.04 4.60 1.45
CA THR A 54 12.27 5.11 0.83
C THR A 54 12.18 5.22 -0.69
N SER A 55 11.32 4.43 -1.35
CA SER A 55 11.14 4.54 -2.80
C SER A 55 9.83 3.97 -3.31
N ALA A 56 9.35 4.55 -4.41
CA ALA A 56 8.35 3.99 -5.29
C ALA A 56 8.92 3.87 -6.71
N THR A 57 8.72 2.73 -7.37
CA THR A 57 9.23 2.51 -8.73
C THR A 57 8.24 1.72 -9.57
N SER A 58 8.08 2.07 -10.85
CA SER A 58 7.37 1.22 -11.80
C SER A 58 8.22 0.00 -12.14
N ILE A 59 7.59 -1.17 -12.15
CA ILE A 59 8.24 -2.45 -12.44
C ILE A 59 7.43 -3.23 -13.47
N ARG A 60 7.94 -4.38 -13.92
CA ARG A 60 7.17 -5.32 -14.76
C ARG A 60 6.62 -6.44 -13.90
N LYS A 61 5.57 -7.12 -14.39
CA LYS A 61 4.96 -8.28 -13.71
C LYS A 61 5.99 -9.32 -13.23
N LYS A 62 7.01 -9.61 -14.04
CA LYS A 62 8.03 -10.61 -13.68
C LYS A 62 8.89 -10.21 -12.49
N ASP A 63 9.02 -8.91 -12.24
CA ASP A 63 9.85 -8.38 -11.17
C ASP A 63 9.14 -8.53 -9.79
N LEU A 64 7.83 -8.88 -9.78
CA LEU A 64 7.10 -9.27 -8.55
C LEU A 64 7.72 -10.47 -7.83
N ALA A 65 8.45 -11.33 -8.54
CA ALA A 65 9.10 -12.51 -7.97
C ALA A 65 10.26 -12.13 -7.02
N GLU A 66 10.77 -10.90 -7.11
CA GLU A 66 11.86 -10.37 -6.27
C GLU A 66 11.34 -9.71 -4.99
N LEU A 67 10.03 -9.52 -4.87
CA LEU A 67 9.39 -8.85 -3.75
C LEU A 67 9.06 -9.85 -2.64
N ASP A 68 8.75 -9.31 -1.45
CA ASP A 68 8.24 -10.11 -0.36
C ASP A 68 6.81 -10.55 -0.72
N PHE A 69 5.91 -9.59 -0.90
CA PHE A 69 4.54 -9.83 -1.31
C PHE A 69 4.09 -8.71 -2.26
N TYR A 70 2.90 -8.84 -2.82
CA TYR A 70 2.22 -7.78 -3.53
C TYR A 70 0.75 -7.73 -3.15
N LEU A 71 0.20 -6.52 -3.17
CA LEU A 71 -1.22 -6.25 -2.95
C LEU A 71 -1.90 -6.17 -4.31
N GLU A 72 -2.89 -7.03 -4.54
CA GLU A 72 -3.65 -7.07 -5.78
C GLU A 72 -5.15 -7.00 -5.51
N MET A 73 -5.77 -5.97 -6.07
CA MET A 73 -7.22 -5.87 -6.18
C MET A 73 -7.61 -5.11 -7.45
N GLU A 74 -8.90 -5.13 -7.74
CA GLU A 74 -9.51 -4.54 -8.92
C GLU A 74 -9.31 -3.02 -8.92
N PRO A 75 -9.06 -2.38 -10.08
CA PRO A 75 -8.86 -0.93 -10.13
C PRO A 75 -9.98 -0.09 -9.49
N ALA A 76 -11.23 -0.58 -9.58
CA ALA A 76 -12.37 0.08 -8.96
C ALA A 76 -12.31 0.01 -7.41
N LEU A 77 -11.81 -1.09 -6.85
CA LEU A 77 -11.69 -1.23 -5.40
C LEU A 77 -10.52 -0.42 -4.84
N TRP A 78 -9.40 -0.36 -5.57
CA TRP A 78 -8.34 0.60 -5.30
C TRP A 78 -8.86 2.03 -5.27
N ARG A 79 -9.59 2.46 -6.32
CA ARG A 79 -10.20 3.79 -6.36
C ARG A 79 -11.11 4.02 -5.15
N GLY A 80 -11.99 3.06 -4.83
CA GLY A 80 -12.91 3.16 -3.70
C GLY A 80 -12.20 3.35 -2.36
N MET A 81 -11.10 2.62 -2.11
CA MET A 81 -10.29 2.79 -0.90
C MET A 81 -9.67 4.19 -0.82
N ILE A 82 -9.10 4.70 -1.92
CA ILE A 82 -8.47 6.03 -1.94
C ILE A 82 -9.51 7.15 -1.82
N GLU A 83 -10.67 7.03 -2.47
CA GLU A 83 -11.79 7.97 -2.31
C GLU A 83 -12.31 7.97 -0.87
N ASN A 84 -12.45 6.79 -0.25
CA ASN A 84 -12.84 6.66 1.15
C ASN A 84 -11.85 7.35 2.10
N ILE A 85 -10.55 7.15 1.89
CA ILE A 85 -9.49 7.82 2.67
C ILE A 85 -9.56 9.34 2.50
N ALA A 86 -9.75 9.82 1.27
CA ALA A 86 -9.87 11.26 1.00
C ALA A 86 -11.08 11.90 1.72
N GLU A 87 -12.20 11.18 1.83
CA GLU A 87 -13.40 11.65 2.52
C GLU A 87 -13.29 11.62 4.05
N ASN A 88 -12.60 10.61 4.61
CA ASN A 88 -12.62 10.32 6.05
C ASN A 88 -11.32 10.67 6.78
N GLY A 89 -10.24 10.97 6.06
CA GLY A 89 -8.90 11.19 6.62
C GLY A 89 -8.09 9.90 6.87
N SER A 90 -8.75 8.75 6.83
CA SER A 90 -8.17 7.40 6.91
C SER A 90 -9.18 6.40 6.35
N ALA A 91 -8.74 5.17 6.06
CA ALA A 91 -9.67 4.12 5.65
C ALA A 91 -10.67 3.84 6.77
N ASN A 92 -11.95 3.75 6.42
CA ASN A 92 -12.96 3.24 7.34
C ASN A 92 -12.84 1.71 7.47
N LEU A 93 -13.68 1.12 8.33
CA LEU A 93 -13.63 -0.32 8.61
C LEU A 93 -13.88 -1.19 7.38
N ASP A 94 -14.56 -0.71 6.33
CA ASP A 94 -14.83 -1.46 5.11
C ASP A 94 -13.64 -1.45 4.14
N TYR A 95 -12.75 -0.46 4.27
CA TYR A 95 -11.65 -0.20 3.34
C TYR A 95 -10.26 -0.37 3.96
N THR A 96 -10.14 -0.87 5.19
CA THR A 96 -8.81 -1.21 5.73
C THR A 96 -8.18 -2.36 4.93
N LEU A 97 -6.85 -2.36 4.79
CA LEU A 97 -6.11 -3.45 4.14
C LEU A 97 -6.44 -4.81 4.76
N ASN A 98 -6.61 -4.86 6.08
CA ASN A 98 -6.97 -6.09 6.78
C ASN A 98 -8.39 -6.56 6.45
N THR A 99 -9.37 -5.66 6.47
CA THR A 99 -10.76 -5.99 6.06
C THR A 99 -10.79 -6.45 4.61
N LEU A 100 -10.12 -5.72 3.72
CA LEU A 100 -10.03 -6.07 2.31
C LEU A 100 -9.37 -7.45 2.11
N ASP A 101 -8.34 -7.82 2.86
CA ASP A 101 -7.75 -9.17 2.77
C ASP A 101 -8.72 -10.27 3.23
N LEU A 102 -9.48 -10.02 4.31
CA LEU A 102 -10.34 -11.01 4.96
C LEU A 102 -11.69 -11.22 4.28
N ASP A 103 -12.29 -10.16 3.72
CA ASP A 103 -13.64 -10.22 3.15
C ASP A 103 -13.68 -10.77 1.72
N ARG A 104 -12.51 -10.97 1.11
CA ARG A 104 -12.39 -11.43 -0.27
C ARG A 104 -12.20 -12.94 -0.36
N PRO A 105 -12.79 -13.60 -1.38
CA PRO A 105 -12.46 -14.99 -1.71
C PRO A 105 -10.98 -15.18 -2.09
N GLU A 106 -10.42 -14.19 -2.79
CA GLU A 106 -8.99 -14.09 -3.06
C GLU A 106 -8.35 -13.06 -2.14
N ARG A 107 -7.36 -13.50 -1.36
CA ARG A 107 -6.56 -12.64 -0.48
C ARG A 107 -5.99 -11.44 -1.25
N LEU A 108 -5.88 -10.32 -0.54
CA LEU A 108 -5.27 -9.09 -1.05
C LEU A 108 -3.76 -9.28 -1.20
N ALA A 109 -3.11 -9.80 -0.15
CA ALA A 109 -1.68 -10.04 -0.13
C ALA A 109 -1.33 -11.40 -0.74
N LYS A 110 -0.48 -11.38 -1.77
CA LYS A 110 -0.04 -12.57 -2.51
C LYS A 110 1.48 -12.58 -2.64
N SER A 111 2.07 -13.76 -2.70
CA SER A 111 3.48 -13.94 -3.09
C SER A 111 3.56 -14.76 -4.39
N VAL A 112 4.57 -14.50 -5.24
CA VAL A 112 4.70 -15.24 -6.52
C VAL A 112 4.99 -16.73 -6.28
N SER A 113 5.72 -17.05 -5.22
CA SER A 113 6.09 -18.43 -4.85
C SER A 113 5.03 -19.14 -3.99
N GLY A 114 4.01 -18.44 -3.48
CA GLY A 114 3.13 -18.94 -2.41
C GLY A 114 3.87 -19.13 -1.08
N ASP A 115 4.92 -18.33 -0.85
CA ASP A 115 5.68 -18.34 0.38
C ASP A 115 4.91 -17.62 1.49
N GLN A 116 4.35 -18.42 2.40
CA GLN A 116 3.56 -17.95 3.52
C GLN A 116 4.35 -17.03 4.46
N TYR A 117 5.67 -17.21 4.60
CA TYR A 117 6.47 -16.34 5.46
C TYR A 117 6.52 -14.91 4.91
N LYS A 118 6.61 -14.77 3.59
CA LYS A 118 6.60 -13.47 2.95
C LYS A 118 5.23 -12.80 3.03
N GLU A 119 4.16 -13.59 2.92
CA GLU A 119 2.78 -13.12 3.13
C GLU A 119 2.53 -12.71 4.59
N ASP A 120 3.17 -13.37 5.57
CA ASP A 120 3.09 -12.98 6.98
C ASP A 120 3.67 -11.59 7.26
N LEU A 121 4.59 -11.10 6.41
CA LEU A 121 5.09 -9.71 6.53
C LEU A 121 3.98 -8.69 6.27
N PHE A 122 3.00 -8.98 5.41
CA PHE A 122 1.84 -8.12 5.24
C PHE A 122 1.04 -7.99 6.53
N PHE A 123 0.79 -9.09 7.26
CA PHE A 123 0.08 -9.04 8.55
C PHE A 123 0.90 -8.35 9.63
N ARG A 124 2.21 -8.62 9.67
CA ARG A 124 3.13 -7.99 10.62
C ARG A 124 3.17 -6.47 10.46
N TYR A 125 3.21 -5.99 9.23
CA TYR A 125 3.35 -4.57 8.91
C TYR A 125 2.02 -3.90 8.54
N ASN A 126 0.89 -4.60 8.69
CA ASN A 126 -0.40 -4.18 8.16
C ASN A 126 -0.77 -2.74 8.56
N GLN A 127 -0.58 -2.39 9.83
CA GLN A 127 -0.90 -1.06 10.33
C GLN A 127 -0.01 0.04 9.73
N THR A 128 1.30 -0.18 9.61
CA THR A 128 2.21 0.77 8.96
C THR A 128 1.88 0.94 7.48
N LEU A 129 1.54 -0.15 6.79
CA LEU A 129 1.11 -0.11 5.39
C LEU A 129 -0.23 0.63 5.25
N GLN A 130 -1.17 0.43 6.17
CA GLN A 130 -2.43 1.16 6.22
C GLN A 130 -2.18 2.66 6.38
N PHE A 131 -1.31 3.06 7.31
CA PHE A 131 -0.94 4.46 7.51
C PHE A 131 -0.28 5.09 6.29
N TYR A 132 0.54 4.34 5.56
CA TYR A 132 1.05 4.81 4.26
C TYR A 132 -0.09 5.13 3.30
N PHE A 133 -1.11 4.28 3.16
CA PHE A 133 -2.26 4.62 2.31
C PHE A 133 -3.12 5.75 2.90
N ASP A 134 -3.32 5.80 4.22
CA ASP A 134 -4.10 6.86 4.89
C ASP A 134 -3.46 8.24 4.69
N ALA A 135 -2.14 8.32 4.57
CA ALA A 135 -1.43 9.55 4.21
C ALA A 135 -1.91 10.15 2.87
N SER A 136 -2.51 9.34 1.99
CA SER A 136 -3.12 9.84 0.76
C SER A 136 -4.30 10.79 1.00
N ALA A 137 -4.87 10.84 2.21
CA ALA A 137 -5.90 11.82 2.57
C ALA A 137 -5.40 13.27 2.47
N ARG A 138 -4.08 13.50 2.45
CA ARG A 138 -3.46 14.83 2.33
C ARG A 138 -3.11 15.22 0.91
N ILE A 139 -3.37 14.37 -0.07
CA ILE A 139 -3.09 14.65 -1.48
C ILE A 139 -4.39 14.72 -2.29
N GLU A 140 -4.47 15.71 -3.18
CA GLU A 140 -5.57 15.82 -4.13
C GLU A 140 -5.33 14.84 -5.30
N THR A 141 -5.93 13.66 -5.20
CA THR A 141 -5.74 12.54 -6.13
C THR A 141 -6.63 12.67 -7.37
N THR A 142 -6.09 12.30 -8.54
CA THR A 142 -6.85 12.10 -9.79
C THR A 142 -6.78 10.64 -10.23
N PHE A 143 -7.71 10.16 -11.06
CA PHE A 143 -7.79 8.75 -11.46
C PHE A 143 -8.01 8.55 -12.96
#